data_AF-A0A3D1J5H4-F1
#
_entry.id   AF-A0A3D1J5H4-F1
#
_cell.length_a   1.000
_cell.length_b   1.000
_cell.length_c   1.000
_cell.angle_alpha   90.00
_cell.angle_beta   90.00
_cell.angle_gamma   90.00
#
_symmetry.space_group_name_H-M   'P 1'
#
loop_
_entity.id
_entity.type
_entity.pdbx_description
1 polymer ?
#
loop_
_entity_poly.entity_id
_entity_poly.type
_entity_poly.pdbx_seq_one_letter_code
_entity_poly.pdbx_strand_id
1 'polypeptide(L)' 'SRANTAKRRERLKLFDLSERQIDRLHGPVGLDIGSRTPPEIAISILADMIRVKNGVTVK' A
#
# COMPACT_ATOMS: atom_id res chain seq x y z
N SER A 1 -3.14 0.79 8.54
CA SER A 1 -3.44 -0.53 9.14
C SER A 1 -4.15 -1.40 8.12
N ARG A 2 -4.04 -2.73 8.25
CA ARG A 2 -4.75 -3.70 7.37
C ARG A 2 -6.26 -3.49 7.37
N ALA A 3 -6.85 -3.24 8.55
CA ALA A 3 -8.28 -2.95 8.70
C ALA A 3 -8.73 -1.71 7.90
N ASN A 4 -7.97 -0.61 7.92
CA ASN A 4 -8.32 0.60 7.15
C ASN A 4 -8.22 0.38 5.64
N THR A 5 -7.27 -0.43 5.18
CA THR A 5 -7.15 -0.81 3.77
C THR A 5 -8.37 -1.63 3.33
N ALA A 6 -8.81 -2.61 4.13
CA ALA A 6 -10.00 -3.41 3.82
C ALA A 6 -11.25 -2.52 3.69
N LYS A 7 -11.52 -1.67 4.67
CA LYS A 7 -12.63 -0.70 4.62
C LYS A 7 -12.52 0.26 3.43
N ARG A 8 -11.30 0.64 3.02
CA ARG A 8 -11.09 1.47 1.83
C ARG A 8 -11.46 0.73 0.55
N ARG A 9 -11.12 -0.55 0.42
CA ARG A 9 -11.52 -1.37 -0.72
C ARG A 9 -13.03 -1.53 -0.81
N GLU A 10 -13.71 -1.74 0.31
CA GLU A 10 -15.18 -1.78 0.36
C GLU A 10 -15.80 -0.48 -0.15
N ARG A 11 -15.28 0.68 0.28
CA ARG A 11 -15.74 1.98 -0.24
C ARG A 11 -15.47 2.16 -1.72
N LEU A 12 -14.34 1.66 -2.23
CA LEU A 12 -14.01 1.75 -3.66
C LEU A 12 -14.96 0.96 -4.55
N LYS A 13 -15.56 -0.13 -4.03
CA LYS A 13 -16.59 -0.91 -4.74
C LYS A 13 -17.89 -0.13 -4.97
N LEU A 14 -18.09 0.98 -4.28
CA LEU A 14 -19.26 1.85 -4.47
C LEU A 14 -19.11 2.83 -5.65
N PHE A 15 -17.93 2.86 -6.28
CA PHE A 15 -17.64 3.67 -7.45
C PHE A 15 -17.61 2.81 -8.71
N ASP A 16 -17.56 3.44 -9.89
CA ASP A 16 -17.48 2.78 -11.19
C ASP A 16 -16.06 2.25 -11.47
N LEU A 17 -15.60 1.33 -10.62
CA LEU A 17 -14.30 0.67 -10.69
C LEU A 17 -14.51 -0.84 -10.77
N SER A 18 -13.84 -1.48 -11.74
CA SER A 18 -13.74 -2.93 -11.80
C SER A 18 -12.95 -3.49 -10.61
N GLU A 19 -13.21 -4.75 -10.25
CA GLU A 19 -12.44 -5.45 -9.22
C GLU A 19 -10.93 -5.43 -9.50
N ARG A 20 -10.53 -5.60 -10.78
CA ARG A 20 -9.12 -5.50 -11.19
C ARG A 20 -8.50 -4.13 -10.90
N GLN A 21 -9.26 -3.03 -11.03
CA GLN A 21 -8.74 -1.71 -10.68
C GLN A 21 -8.59 -1.55 -9.18
N ILE A 22 -9.51 -2.11 -8.38
CA ILE A 22 -9.46 -2.07 -6.92
C ILE A 22 -8.31 -2.94 -6.39
N ASP A 23 -8.05 -4.09 -7.01
CA ASP A 23 -6.99 -5.03 -6.61
C ASP A 23 -5.59 -4.46 -6.82
N ARG A 24 -5.43 -3.53 -7.79
CA ARG A 24 -4.17 -2.79 -7.98
C ARG A 24 -3.85 -1.85 -6.81
N LEU A 25 -4.80 -1.54 -5.93
CA LEU A 25 -4.53 -0.74 -4.74
C LEU A 25 -3.76 -1.59 -3.72
N HIS A 26 -2.47 -1.33 -3.63
CA HIS A 26 -1.61 -1.89 -2.59
C HIS A 26 -1.81 -1.14 -1.27
N GLY A 27 -1.91 -1.88 -0.17
CA GLY A 27 -2.10 -1.30 1.15
C GLY A 27 -1.91 -2.34 2.25
N PRO A 28 -1.35 -2.00 3.42
CA PRO A 28 -0.82 -0.69 3.83
C PRO A 28 0.29 -0.15 2.93
N VAL A 29 0.46 1.17 2.87
CA VAL A 29 1.50 1.80 2.04
C VAL A 29 2.87 1.63 2.68
N GLY A 30 3.89 1.40 1.87
CA GLY A 30 5.27 1.27 2.32
C GLY A 30 5.64 -0.15 2.75
N LEU A 31 6.95 -0.39 2.89
CA LEU A 31 7.50 -1.64 3.40
C LEU A 31 7.28 -1.77 4.91
N ASP A 32 7.04 -3.00 5.37
CA ASP A 32 6.94 -3.28 6.80
C ASP A 32 8.34 -3.28 7.43
N ILE A 33 8.76 -2.11 7.90
CA ILE A 33 10.03 -1.90 8.62
C ILE A 33 9.81 -1.57 10.10
N GLY A 34 8.59 -1.76 10.62
CA GLY A 34 8.25 -1.41 12.00
C GLY A 34 8.15 0.10 12.28
N SER A 35 7.91 0.93 11.27
CA SER A 35 7.81 2.39 11.39
C SER A 35 6.77 2.85 12.43
N ARG A 36 7.15 3.83 13.25
CA ARG A 36 6.29 4.48 14.26
C ARG A 36 6.26 6.00 14.12
N THR A 37 7.32 6.60 13.58
CA THR A 37 7.41 8.05 13.41
C THR A 37 7.16 8.49 11.96
N PRO A 38 6.74 9.75 11.72
CA PRO A 38 6.54 10.23 10.35
C PRO A 38 7.77 10.08 9.43
N PRO A 39 9.01 10.37 9.87
CA PRO A 39 10.20 10.11 9.05
C PRO A 39 10.39 8.63 8.69
N GLU A 40 10.19 7.72 9.63
CA GLU A 40 10.27 6.26 9.37
C GLU A 40 9.20 5.80 8.39
N ILE A 41 7.99 6.38 8.45
CA ILE A 41 6.92 6.10 7.50
C ILE A 41 7.31 6.60 6.09
N ALA A 42 7.89 7.80 5.99
CA ALA A 42 8.35 8.34 4.71
C ALA A 42 9.41 7.44 4.06
N ILE A 43 10.39 6.96 4.85
CA ILE A 43 11.43 6.03 4.37
C ILE A 43 10.79 4.72 3.90
N SER A 44 9.85 4.15 4.66
CA SER A 44 9.11 2.93 4.29
C SER A 44 8.40 3.07 2.94
N ILE A 45 7.77 4.22 2.68
CA ILE A 45 7.09 4.52 1.42
C ILE A 45 8.09 4.66 0.27
N LEU A 46 9.15 5.44 0.44
CA LEU A 46 10.17 5.65 -0.59
C LEU A 46 10.87 4.33 -0.96
N ALA A 47 11.17 3.49 0.03
CA ALA A 47 11.76 2.17 -0.19
C ALA A 47 10.82 1.26 -1.01
N ASP A 48 9.52 1.28 -0.71
CA ASP A 48 8.52 0.51 -1.46
C ASP A 48 8.40 1.00 -2.91
N MET A 49 8.44 2.31 -3.14
CA MET A 49 8.44 2.88 -4.50
C MET A 49 9.65 2.42 -5.32
N ILE A 50 10.86 2.46 -4.75
CA ILE A 50 12.09 2.02 -5.42
C ILE A 50 12.02 0.51 -5.70
N ARG A 51 11.52 -0.27 -4.73
CA ARG A 51 11.35 -1.71 -4.88
C ARG A 51 10.45 -2.05 -6.06
N VAL A 52 9.27 -1.41 -6.15
CA VAL A 52 8.32 -1.61 -7.26
C VAL A 52 8.96 -1.19 -8.59
N LYS A 53 9.63 -0.04 -8.62
CA LYS A 53 10.33 0.45 -9.82
C LYS A 53 11.39 -0.54 -10.31
N ASN A 54 12.13 -1.16 -9.40
CA ASN A 54 13.24 -2.05 -9.72
C ASN A 54 12.83 -3.54 -9.81
N GLY A 55 11.55 -3.87 -9.59
CA GLY A 55 11.06 -5.25 -9.65
C GLY A 55 11.58 -6.17 -8.54
N VAL A 56 11.97 -5.60 -7.39
CA VAL A 56 12.54 -6.37 -6.27
C VAL A 56 11.42 -6.97 -5.40
N THR A 57 11.58 -8.23 -4.98
CA THR A 57 10.69 -8.88 -4.02
C THR A 57 11.30 -8.83 -2.62
N VAL A 58 10.48 -8.56 -1.60
CA VAL A 58 10.90 -8.67 -0.19
C VAL A 58 10.37 -10.00 0.33
N LYS A 59 11.19 -10.71 1.10
CA LYS A 59 10.79 -11.94 1.80
C LYS A 59 9.92 -11.63 3.02
#